data_AF-A0A453H3Z0-F1
#
_entry.id   AF-A0A453H3Z0-F1
#
_cell.length_a   1.000
_cell.length_b   1.000
_cell.length_c   1.000
_cell.angle_alpha   90.00
_cell.angle_beta   90.00
_cell.angle_gamma   90.00
#
_symmetry.space_group_name_H-M   'P 1'
#
loop_
_entity.id
_entity.type
_entity.pdbx_description
1 polymer ?
#
loop_
_entity_poly.entity_id
_entity_poly.type
_entity_poly.pdbx_seq_one_letter_code
_entity_poly.pdbx_strand_id
1 'polypeptide(L)'
;MANPNEHAEGMMGEHAEKEYADFEARVKRTIYIDHLSPVVTRQVIRAALSQCAHVVSVEFVENYTIPYDIPAAALVELDDESQARSAVDLMRDFPFIIGGMPRPVRASLARPEMFPDRPSPPGSKMEFLWLKQGDPEYDGMSKLKSLAKRQEAENMALIKNILEEEL
;
A
#
# COMPACT_ATOMS: atom_id res chain seq x y z
N MET A 1 46.77 -11.23 4.47
CA MET A 1 45.81 -11.32 5.59
C MET A 1 44.61 -10.49 5.17
N ALA A 2 43.47 -11.12 4.92
CA ALA A 2 42.26 -10.42 4.48
C ALA A 2 41.74 -9.54 5.63
N ASN A 3 41.28 -8.34 5.30
CA ASN A 3 40.88 -7.33 6.26
C ASN A 3 39.52 -7.74 6.89
N PRO A 4 39.39 -7.84 8.23
CA PRO A 4 38.14 -8.31 8.87
C PRO A 4 36.92 -7.45 8.52
N ASN A 5 37.14 -6.20 8.11
CA ASN A 5 36.09 -5.23 7.77
C ASN A 5 35.48 -5.49 6.38
N GLU A 6 36.28 -5.96 5.41
CA GLU A 6 35.79 -6.26 4.04
C GLU A 6 34.87 -7.49 4.03
N HIS A 7 35.12 -8.46 4.92
CA HIS A 7 34.26 -9.63 5.09
C HIS A 7 32.92 -9.30 5.76
N ALA A 8 32.88 -8.32 6.68
CA ALA A 8 31.66 -7.89 7.35
C ALA A 8 30.76 -7.03 6.44
N GLU A 9 31.36 -6.13 5.65
CA GLU A 9 30.65 -5.33 4.65
C GLU A 9 30.06 -6.20 3.53
N GLY A 10 30.79 -7.23 3.08
CA GLY A 10 30.30 -8.22 2.11
C GLY A 10 29.10 -9.02 2.63
N MET A 11 29.12 -9.49 3.89
CA MET A 11 28.00 -10.23 4.48
C MET A 11 26.75 -9.36 4.72
N MET A 12 26.91 -8.08 5.07
CA MET A 12 25.77 -7.16 5.21
C MET A 12 25.10 -6.86 3.86
N GLY A 13 25.88 -6.75 2.78
CA GLY A 13 25.37 -6.58 1.42
C GLY A 13 24.55 -7.78 0.95
N GLU A 14 25.09 -9.00 1.10
CA GLU A 14 24.42 -10.24 0.71
C GLU A 14 23.11 -10.49 1.49
N HIS A 15 23.08 -10.14 2.79
CA HIS A 15 21.86 -10.24 3.59
C HIS A 15 20.77 -9.26 3.13
N ALA A 16 21.15 -8.00 2.86
CA ALA A 16 20.22 -6.97 2.39
C ALA A 16 19.64 -7.29 0.99
N GLU A 17 20.46 -7.85 0.09
CA GLU A 17 20.01 -8.29 -1.24
C GLU A 17 19.00 -9.45 -1.13
N LYS A 18 19.26 -10.42 -0.26
CA LYS A 18 18.35 -11.55 -0.04
C LYS A 18 17.03 -11.08 0.56
N GLU A 19 17.07 -10.23 1.59
CA GLU A 19 15.89 -9.65 2.22
C GLU A 19 15.03 -8.86 1.21
N TYR A 20 15.67 -8.07 0.36
CA TYR A 20 14.97 -7.33 -0.70
C TYR A 20 14.37 -8.27 -1.76
N ALA A 21 15.06 -9.35 -2.13
CA ALA A 21 14.54 -10.35 -3.08
C ALA A 21 13.33 -11.12 -2.51
N ASP A 22 13.38 -11.52 -1.25
CA ASP A 22 12.26 -12.17 -0.54
C ASP A 22 11.06 -11.22 -0.45
N PHE A 23 11.31 -9.93 -0.19
CA PHE A 23 10.31 -8.88 -0.22
C PHE A 23 9.68 -8.74 -1.63
N GLU A 24 10.47 -8.65 -2.69
CA GLU A 24 9.94 -8.55 -4.07
C GLU A 24 9.08 -9.76 -4.46
N ALA A 25 9.46 -10.96 -4.03
CA ALA A 25 8.66 -12.16 -4.25
C ALA A 25 7.30 -12.06 -3.54
N ARG A 26 7.28 -11.55 -2.31
CA ARG A 26 6.04 -11.26 -1.57
C ARG A 26 5.18 -10.20 -2.27
N VAL A 27 5.79 -9.11 -2.76
CA VAL A 27 5.07 -8.05 -3.48
C VAL A 27 4.35 -8.61 -4.71
N LYS A 28 5.01 -9.45 -5.51
CA LYS A 28 4.44 -10.02 -6.75
C LYS A 28 3.21 -10.90 -6.52
N ARG A 29 3.15 -11.60 -5.39
CA ARG A 29 1.98 -12.42 -5.00
C ARG A 29 0.95 -11.67 -4.14
N THR A 30 1.13 -10.36 -3.95
CA THR A 30 0.22 -9.52 -3.16
C THR A 30 -0.64 -8.64 -4.08
N ILE A 31 -1.92 -8.53 -3.75
CA ILE A 31 -2.87 -7.61 -4.40
C ILE A 31 -3.21 -6.46 -3.46
N TYR A 32 -3.41 -5.28 -4.03
CA TYR A 32 -3.95 -4.11 -3.34
C TYR A 32 -5.44 -3.99 -3.67
N ILE A 33 -6.30 -3.95 -2.66
CA ILE A 33 -7.73 -3.77 -2.77
C ILE A 33 -8.11 -2.42 -2.13
N ASP A 34 -8.82 -1.57 -2.86
CA ASP A 34 -9.36 -0.30 -2.37
C ASP A 34 -10.89 -0.24 -2.44
N HIS A 35 -11.46 0.91 -2.04
CA HIS A 35 -12.91 1.13 -1.91
C HIS A 35 -13.57 0.15 -0.93
N LEU A 36 -12.82 -0.31 0.06
CA LEU A 36 -13.38 -1.12 1.14
C LEU A 36 -14.36 -0.29 1.97
N SER A 37 -15.39 -0.96 2.47
CA SER A 37 -16.26 -0.37 3.47
C SER A 37 -15.53 -0.33 4.83
N PRO A 38 -15.69 0.74 5.63
CA PRO A 38 -15.08 0.85 6.95
C PRO A 38 -15.42 -0.29 7.93
N VAL A 39 -16.52 -1.02 7.71
CA VAL A 39 -16.92 -2.15 8.58
C VAL A 39 -16.32 -3.49 8.15
N VAL A 40 -15.59 -3.53 7.04
CA VAL A 40 -14.98 -4.77 6.53
C VAL A 40 -13.86 -5.23 7.46
N THR A 41 -13.91 -6.51 7.84
CA THR A 41 -12.86 -7.13 8.63
C THR A 41 -11.95 -8.01 7.77
N ARG A 42 -10.76 -8.33 8.30
CA ARG A 42 -9.81 -9.25 7.64
C ARG A 42 -10.44 -10.62 7.34
N GLN A 43 -11.34 -11.10 8.20
CA GLN A 43 -12.05 -12.36 8.01
C GLN A 43 -13.03 -12.29 6.84
N VAL A 44 -13.73 -11.15 6.68
CA VAL A 44 -14.65 -10.93 5.55
C VAL A 44 -13.89 -10.92 4.22
N ILE A 45 -12.72 -10.25 4.17
CA ILE A 45 -11.86 -10.27 2.96
C ILE A 45 -11.41 -11.69 2.64
N ARG A 46 -10.92 -12.43 3.63
CA ARG A 46 -10.49 -13.82 3.45
C ARG A 46 -11.63 -14.71 2.96
N ALA A 47 -12.82 -14.57 3.55
CA ALA A 47 -14.00 -15.34 3.14
C ALA A 47 -14.43 -14.98 1.70
N ALA A 48 -14.44 -13.70 1.34
CA ALA A 48 -14.80 -13.25 0.00
C ALA A 48 -13.84 -13.80 -1.06
N LEU A 49 -12.54 -13.77 -0.78
CA LEU A 49 -11.50 -14.24 -1.70
C LEU A 49 -11.34 -15.76 -1.75
N SER A 50 -11.81 -16.49 -0.74
CA SER A 50 -11.64 -17.95 -0.63
C SER A 50 -12.13 -18.76 -1.83
N GLN A 51 -13.05 -18.20 -2.62
CA GLN A 51 -13.59 -18.82 -3.83
C GLN A 51 -12.65 -18.69 -5.04
N CYS A 52 -11.74 -17.72 -5.01
CA CYS A 52 -10.94 -17.30 -6.16
C CYS A 52 -9.44 -17.52 -5.95
N ALA A 53 -8.97 -17.45 -4.70
CA ALA A 53 -7.57 -17.62 -4.34
C ALA A 53 -7.41 -18.05 -2.88
N HIS A 54 -6.28 -18.68 -2.57
CA HIS A 54 -5.89 -18.94 -1.19
C HIS A 54 -5.19 -17.71 -0.61
N VAL A 55 -5.78 -17.15 0.45
CA VAL A 55 -5.27 -15.96 1.14
C VAL A 55 -4.30 -16.37 2.24
N VAL A 56 -3.05 -15.93 2.13
CA VAL A 56 -1.98 -16.12 3.13
C VAL A 56 -2.14 -15.10 4.26
N SER A 57 -2.21 -13.82 3.92
CA SER A 57 -2.30 -12.72 4.87
C SER A 57 -3.18 -11.58 4.33
N VAL A 58 -3.75 -10.80 5.25
CA VAL A 58 -4.52 -9.59 4.93
C VAL A 58 -4.05 -8.51 5.88
N GLU A 59 -3.60 -7.39 5.33
CA GLU A 59 -3.11 -6.23 6.06
C GLU A 59 -3.84 -4.99 5.60
N PHE A 60 -4.40 -4.22 6.52
CA PHE A 60 -5.02 -2.94 6.17
C PHE A 60 -3.95 -1.88 5.99
N VAL A 61 -4.11 -1.05 4.97
CA VAL A 61 -3.22 0.08 4.72
C VAL A 61 -3.60 1.20 5.68
N GLU A 62 -2.67 1.55 6.55
CA GLU A 62 -2.86 2.63 7.52
C GLU A 62 -2.96 3.98 6.82
N ASN A 63 -3.97 4.78 7.19
CA ASN A 63 -4.14 6.13 6.67
C ASN A 63 -3.79 7.16 7.74
N TYR A 64 -2.54 7.61 7.74
CA TYR A 64 -2.05 8.63 8.69
C TYR A 64 -2.56 10.05 8.42
N THR A 65 -3.32 10.27 7.34
CA THR A 65 -3.85 11.59 6.98
C THR A 65 -5.21 11.88 7.60
N ILE A 66 -5.81 10.89 8.28
CA ILE A 66 -7.12 11.01 8.89
C ILE A 66 -7.10 10.56 10.36
N PRO A 67 -7.96 11.12 11.22
CA PRO A 67 -8.02 10.74 12.64
C PRO A 67 -8.83 9.46 12.89
N TYR A 68 -9.32 8.79 11.85
CA TYR A 68 -10.17 7.61 11.95
C TYR A 68 -9.39 6.34 11.60
N ASP A 69 -9.48 5.34 12.46
CA ASP A 69 -8.93 4.00 12.20
C ASP A 69 -9.94 3.20 11.36
N ILE A 70 -9.94 3.44 10.05
CA ILE A 70 -10.88 2.82 9.11
C ILE A 70 -10.15 2.06 8.01
N PRO A 71 -10.55 0.81 7.72
CA PRO A 71 -9.98 0.04 6.63
C PRO A 71 -10.51 0.54 5.28
N ALA A 72 -9.82 1.51 4.68
CA ALA A 72 -10.15 2.01 3.35
C ALA A 72 -9.55 1.15 2.23
N ALA A 73 -8.42 0.49 2.51
CA ALA A 73 -7.70 -0.37 1.58
C ALA A 73 -6.94 -1.48 2.31
N ALA A 74 -6.63 -2.55 1.60
CA ALA A 74 -5.89 -3.70 2.11
C ALA A 74 -4.86 -4.22 1.11
N LEU A 75 -3.74 -4.70 1.64
CA LEU A 75 -2.82 -5.60 0.97
C LEU A 75 -3.22 -7.03 1.31
N VAL A 76 -3.42 -7.86 0.28
CA VAL A 76 -3.79 -9.26 0.44
C VAL A 76 -2.75 -10.14 -0.24
N GLU A 77 -1.99 -10.86 0.56
CA GLU A 77 -1.01 -11.82 0.07
C GLU A 77 -1.70 -13.14 -0.28
N LEU A 78 -1.38 -13.65 -1.47
CA LEU A 78 -1.87 -14.92 -1.98
C LEU A 78 -0.71 -15.92 -2.10
N ASP A 79 -1.03 -17.18 -2.38
CA ASP A 79 -0.01 -18.24 -2.47
C ASP A 79 1.03 -17.98 -3.58
N ASP A 80 0.59 -17.47 -4.73
CA ASP A 80 1.42 -17.30 -5.91
C ASP A 80 1.01 -16.10 -6.78
N GLU A 81 1.93 -15.67 -7.65
CA GLU A 81 1.73 -14.53 -8.57
C GLU A 81 0.59 -14.78 -9.58
N SER A 82 0.34 -16.03 -9.98
CA SER A 82 -0.72 -16.35 -10.93
C SER A 82 -2.09 -16.17 -10.31
N GLN A 83 -2.26 -16.56 -9.05
CA GLN A 83 -3.48 -16.28 -8.28
C GLN A 83 -3.70 -14.78 -8.12
N ALA A 84 -2.65 -14.01 -7.82
CA ALA A 84 -2.73 -12.55 -7.72
C ALA A 84 -3.22 -11.90 -9.02
N ARG A 85 -2.64 -12.29 -10.17
CA ARG A 85 -3.09 -11.80 -11.47
C ARG A 85 -4.54 -12.19 -11.76
N SER A 86 -4.89 -13.45 -11.53
CA SER A 86 -6.24 -13.96 -11.79
C SER A 86 -7.30 -13.27 -10.91
N ALA A 87 -6.98 -13.02 -9.64
CA ALA A 87 -7.87 -12.30 -8.72
C ALA A 87 -8.07 -10.84 -9.17
N VAL A 88 -7.00 -10.16 -9.58
CA VAL A 88 -7.10 -8.79 -10.12
C VAL A 88 -7.92 -8.76 -11.40
N ASP A 89 -7.67 -9.69 -12.33
CA ASP A 89 -8.43 -9.78 -13.58
C ASP A 89 -9.92 -10.03 -13.30
N LEU A 90 -10.24 -10.95 -12.41
CA LEU A 90 -11.63 -11.23 -12.01
C LEU A 90 -12.33 -9.98 -11.44
N MET A 91 -11.68 -9.26 -10.52
CA MET A 91 -12.24 -8.05 -9.90
C MET A 91 -12.31 -6.86 -10.85
N ARG A 92 -11.44 -6.82 -11.87
CA ARG A 92 -11.50 -5.80 -12.92
C ARG A 92 -12.65 -6.07 -13.87
N ASP A 93 -12.84 -7.33 -14.25
CA ASP A 93 -13.77 -7.72 -15.30
C ASP A 93 -15.20 -7.89 -14.77
N PHE A 94 -15.36 -8.15 -13.46
CA PHE A 94 -16.66 -8.30 -12.80
C PHE A 94 -16.77 -7.47 -11.51
N PRO A 95 -17.92 -6.82 -11.23
CA PRO A 95 -18.15 -6.13 -9.97
C PRO A 95 -18.02 -7.09 -8.78
N PHE A 96 -16.95 -6.93 -7.98
CA PHE A 96 -16.69 -7.77 -6.82
C PHE A 96 -17.09 -7.02 -5.54
N ILE A 97 -18.03 -7.55 -4.77
CA ILE A 97 -18.60 -6.85 -3.61
C ILE A 97 -18.09 -7.51 -2.32
N ILE A 98 -17.63 -6.68 -1.37
CA ILE A 98 -17.17 -7.11 -0.05
C ILE A 98 -17.89 -6.28 1.02
N GLY A 99 -18.58 -6.93 1.97
CA GLY A 99 -19.22 -6.23 3.10
C GLY A 99 -20.71 -5.90 2.95
N GLY A 100 -21.43 -6.53 2.02
CA GLY A 100 -22.91 -6.54 1.98
C GLY A 100 -23.57 -5.33 1.31
N MET A 101 -23.01 -4.12 1.43
CA MET A 101 -23.43 -2.97 0.61
C MET A 101 -22.94 -3.17 -0.83
N PRO A 102 -23.73 -2.82 -1.88
CA PRO A 102 -23.38 -3.04 -3.27
C PRO A 102 -22.34 -2.03 -3.78
N ARG A 103 -21.19 -1.98 -3.11
CA ARG A 103 -20.00 -1.19 -3.46
C ARG A 103 -18.96 -2.15 -4.05
N PRO A 104 -18.74 -2.14 -5.37
CA PRO A 104 -17.67 -2.92 -5.97
C PRO A 104 -16.31 -2.43 -5.48
N VAL A 105 -15.49 -3.35 -4.98
CA VAL A 105 -14.08 -3.07 -4.67
C VAL A 105 -13.28 -3.02 -5.96
N ARG A 106 -12.11 -2.37 -5.94
CA ARG A 106 -11.15 -2.46 -7.05
C ARG A 106 -9.88 -3.09 -6.56
N ALA A 107 -9.25 -3.86 -7.45
CA ALA A 107 -7.97 -4.48 -7.17
C ALA A 107 -6.91 -4.09 -8.20
N SER A 108 -5.67 -4.07 -7.75
CA SER A 108 -4.48 -3.96 -8.58
C SER A 108 -3.35 -4.77 -7.97
N LEU A 109 -2.30 -5.07 -8.75
CA LEU A 109 -1.09 -5.68 -8.18
C LEU A 109 -0.43 -4.71 -7.21
N ALA A 110 0.04 -5.24 -6.08
CA ALA A 110 0.74 -4.43 -5.09
C ALA A 110 2.04 -3.86 -5.65
N ARG A 111 2.44 -2.71 -5.13
CA ARG A 111 3.71 -2.06 -5.46
C ARG A 111 4.61 -2.02 -4.23
N PRO A 112 5.94 -2.07 -4.39
CA PRO A 112 6.88 -1.96 -3.28
C PRO A 112 6.60 -0.77 -2.34
N GLU A 113 6.19 0.36 -2.91
CA GLU A 113 5.93 1.62 -2.18
C GLU A 113 4.74 1.54 -1.22
N MET A 114 3.89 0.52 -1.34
CA MET A 114 2.69 0.37 -0.51
C MET A 114 2.99 -0.32 0.83
N PHE A 115 4.16 -0.93 0.99
CA PHE A 115 4.53 -1.71 2.16
C PHE A 115 5.29 -0.85 3.18
N PRO A 116 4.84 -0.78 4.44
CA PRO A 116 5.52 -0.01 5.48
C PRO A 116 6.85 -0.67 5.90
N ASP A 117 6.96 -1.99 5.75
CA ASP A 117 8.14 -2.79 6.08
C ASP A 117 9.11 -2.97 4.89
N ARG A 118 8.98 -2.13 3.86
CA ARG A 118 9.84 -2.19 2.67
C ARG A 118 11.33 -2.01 3.06
N PRO A 119 12.22 -2.97 2.76
CA PRO A 119 13.65 -2.80 2.95
C PRO A 119 14.20 -1.75 1.98
N SER A 120 15.27 -1.06 2.40
CA SER A 120 15.92 -0.03 1.57
C SER A 120 16.39 -0.65 0.25
N PRO A 121 16.02 -0.09 -0.92
CA PRO A 121 16.46 -0.65 -2.18
C PRO A 121 17.98 -0.53 -2.31
N PRO A 122 18.69 -1.61 -2.66
CA PRO A 122 20.15 -1.61 -2.73
C PRO A 122 20.65 -0.56 -3.72
N GLY A 123 21.65 0.23 -3.31
CA GLY A 123 22.27 1.26 -4.14
C GLY A 123 21.52 2.60 -4.23
N SER A 124 20.39 2.76 -3.54
CA SER A 124 19.63 4.02 -3.54
C SER A 124 20.30 5.10 -2.70
N LYS A 125 20.45 6.31 -3.25
CA LYS A 125 20.75 7.53 -2.49
C LYS A 125 19.56 8.48 -2.60
N MET A 126 18.99 8.85 -1.46
CA MET A 126 17.91 9.83 -1.39
C MET A 126 18.47 11.14 -0.82
N GLU A 127 18.30 12.22 -1.56
CA GLU A 127 18.70 13.56 -1.14
C GLU A 127 17.45 14.38 -0.83
N PHE A 128 17.52 15.19 0.24
CA PHE A 128 16.42 16.04 0.67
C PHE A 128 16.87 17.49 0.66
N LEU A 129 16.04 18.37 0.11
CA LEU A 129 16.25 19.81 0.10
C LEU A 129 15.07 20.53 0.76
N TRP A 130 15.37 21.34 1.78
CA TRP A 130 14.39 22.24 2.38
C TRP A 130 14.37 23.57 1.63
N LEU A 131 13.25 23.84 0.95
CA LEU A 131 13.07 25.10 0.22
C LEU A 131 12.68 26.23 1.16
N LYS A 132 13.24 27.42 0.89
CA LYS A 132 12.97 28.67 1.60
C LYS A 132 12.34 29.68 0.64
N GLN A 133 11.67 30.67 1.23
CA GLN A 133 11.12 31.78 0.47
C GLN A 133 12.24 32.52 -0.26
N GLY A 134 12.09 32.67 -1.58
CA GLY A 134 13.12 33.23 -2.46
C GLY A 134 13.82 32.20 -3.35
N ASP A 135 13.70 30.91 -3.04
CA ASP A 135 14.17 29.85 -3.94
C ASP A 135 13.29 29.78 -5.19
N PRO A 136 13.85 29.52 -6.39
CA PRO A 136 13.09 29.52 -7.64
C PRO A 136 11.88 28.59 -7.65
N GLU A 137 11.97 27.45 -6.95
CA GLU A 137 10.94 26.43 -6.87
C GLU A 137 9.90 26.68 -5.77
N TYR A 138 10.14 27.66 -4.88
CA TYR A 138 9.33 27.89 -3.68
C TYR A 138 7.86 28.19 -4.02
N ASP A 139 7.62 29.06 -5.01
CA ASP A 139 6.26 29.47 -5.37
C ASP A 139 5.43 28.30 -5.94
N GLY A 140 6.06 27.41 -6.71
CA GLY A 140 5.41 26.20 -7.21
C GLY A 140 5.02 25.26 -6.06
N MET A 141 5.96 25.03 -5.14
CA MET A 141 5.72 24.16 -3.98
C MET A 141 4.71 24.74 -3.00
N SER A 142 4.68 26.07 -2.82
CA SER A 142 3.69 26.77 -1.99
C SER A 142 2.26 26.60 -2.54
N LYS A 143 2.10 26.69 -3.86
CA LYS A 143 0.81 26.40 -4.53
C LYS A 143 0.40 24.95 -4.35
N LEU A 144 1.33 24.01 -4.54
CA LEU A 144 1.07 22.58 -4.35
C LEU A 144 0.65 22.27 -2.90
N LYS A 145 1.32 22.88 -1.91
CA LYS A 145 0.95 22.78 -0.49
C LYS A 145 -0.47 23.27 -0.24
N SER A 146 -0.86 24.38 -0.87
CA SER A 146 -2.22 24.94 -0.72
C SER A 146 -3.28 24.02 -1.35
N LEU A 147 -2.98 23.42 -2.49
CA LEU A 147 -3.84 22.43 -3.13
C LEU A 147 -3.99 21.16 -2.27
N ALA A 148 -2.89 20.67 -1.69
CA ALA A 148 -2.92 19.49 -0.80
C ALA A 148 -3.82 19.71 0.42
N LYS A 149 -3.76 20.90 1.05
CA LYS A 149 -4.65 21.26 2.17
C LYS A 149 -6.13 21.28 1.78
N ARG A 150 -6.44 21.77 0.57
CA ARG A 150 -7.82 21.77 0.08
C ARG A 150 -8.30 20.33 -0.15
N GLN A 151 -7.48 19.50 -0.79
CA GLN A 151 -7.78 18.08 -1.01
C GLN A 151 -8.02 17.35 0.32
N GLU A 152 -7.21 17.63 1.35
CA GLU A 152 -7.36 17.07 2.68
C GLU A 152 -8.73 17.43 3.31
N ALA A 153 -9.14 18.70 3.23
CA ALA A 153 -10.43 19.14 3.74
C ALA A 153 -11.62 18.51 3.00
N GLU A 154 -11.55 18.43 1.66
CA GLU A 154 -12.57 17.79 0.83
C GLU A 154 -12.67 16.28 1.13
N ASN A 155 -11.53 15.59 1.24
CA ASN A 155 -11.47 14.17 1.57
C ASN A 155 -12.01 13.89 2.98
N MET A 156 -11.69 14.75 3.96
CA MET A 156 -12.21 14.62 5.32
C MET A 156 -13.74 14.74 5.38
N ALA A 157 -14.30 15.68 4.62
CA ALA A 157 -15.75 15.84 4.51
C ALA A 157 -16.41 14.60 3.89
N LEU A 158 -15.79 14.03 2.84
CA LEU A 158 -16.27 12.80 2.21
C LEU A 158 -16.22 11.60 3.17
N ILE A 159 -15.11 11.40 3.86
CA ILE A 159 -14.94 10.30 4.81
C ILE A 159 -15.95 10.41 5.94
N LYS A 160 -16.16 11.61 6.48
CA LYS A 160 -17.19 11.83 7.51
C LYS A 160 -18.58 11.42 7.02
N ASN A 161 -18.94 11.78 5.78
CA ASN A 161 -20.22 11.38 5.20
C ASN A 161 -20.34 9.86 5.06
N ILE A 162 -19.30 9.19 4.55
CA ILE A 162 -19.27 7.71 4.45
C ILE A 162 -19.45 7.06 5.83
N LEU A 163 -18.82 7.61 6.87
CA LEU A 163 -18.96 7.08 8.22
C LEU A 163 -20.36 7.30 8.78
N GLU A 164 -20.99 8.44 8.52
CA GLU A 164 -22.39 8.69 8.93
C GLU A 164 -23.40 7.79 8.21
N GLU A 165 -23.09 7.33 6.99
CA GLU A 165 -23.93 6.40 6.23
C GLU A 165 -23.76 4.93 6.68
N GLU A 166 -22.57 4.55 7.15
CA GLU A 166 -22.21 3.14 7.40
C GLU A 166 -22.04 2.77 8.89
N LEU A 167 -22.00 3.74 9.81
CA LEU A 167 -21.95 3.55 11.27
C LEU A 167 -23.20 4.08 11.96
#